data_AF-A0A3A9ZZT4-F1
#
_entry.id   AF-A0A3A9ZZT4-F1
#
_cell.length_a   1.000
_cell.length_b   1.000
_cell.length_c   1.000
_cell.angle_alpha   90.00
_cell.angle_beta   90.00
_cell.angle_gamma   90.00
#
_symmetry.space_group_name_H-M   'P 1'
#
loop_
_entity.id
_entity.type
_entity.pdbx_description
1 polymer ?
#
loop_
_entity_poly.entity_id
_entity_poly.type
_entity_poly.pdbx_seq_one_letter_code
_entity_poly.pdbx_strand_id
1 'polypeptide(L)'
;LFRSRWAGRRLPTEAEWEKAARHDPATPAPRRHPWGEAAPGPAHANLGQRHLQPAPAGSYPDGAAPCGARQLLGDVWEWTASSFTGYPGFAAYPYREYSEVFFGDRYRVLRGGSFATDPVACRATFRNWDLPVRRQIFAGFRTCRDAPEDAGA
;
A
#
# COMPACT_ATOMS: atom_id res chain seq x y z
N LEU A 1 14.39 12.48 -1.91
CA LEU A 1 13.21 11.82 -2.54
C LEU A 1 13.70 10.96 -3.69
N PHE A 2 13.60 9.64 -3.56
CA PHE A 2 14.03 8.68 -4.57
C PHE A 2 13.37 9.00 -5.91
N ARG A 3 14.13 9.55 -6.85
CA ARG A 3 13.69 9.72 -8.24
C ARG A 3 13.67 8.34 -8.87
N SER A 4 12.57 7.63 -8.76
CA SER A 4 12.33 6.38 -9.51
C SER A 4 12.14 6.63 -11.01
N ARG A 5 12.80 7.65 -11.60
CA ARG A 5 12.79 7.97 -13.04
C ARG A 5 13.71 7.06 -13.86
N TRP A 6 14.06 5.89 -13.32
CA TRP A 6 14.78 4.89 -14.06
C TRP A 6 13.78 4.01 -14.82
N ALA A 7 14.02 3.81 -16.12
CA ALA A 7 13.18 3.03 -17.03
C ALA A 7 11.72 3.52 -17.21
N GLY A 8 11.48 4.84 -17.14
CA GLY A 8 10.14 5.42 -17.40
C GLY A 8 9.09 5.07 -16.34
N ARG A 9 9.53 4.69 -15.14
CA ARG A 9 8.65 4.33 -14.03
C ARG A 9 8.51 5.47 -13.04
N ARG A 10 7.58 5.32 -12.09
CA ARG A 10 7.37 6.21 -10.95
C ARG A 10 6.88 5.44 -9.73
N LEU A 11 6.86 6.09 -8.57
CA LEU A 11 6.11 5.57 -7.42
C LEU A 11 4.61 5.70 -7.70
N PRO A 12 3.79 4.75 -7.23
CA PRO A 12 2.34 4.88 -7.28
C PRO A 12 1.88 6.01 -6.36
N THR A 13 0.76 6.63 -6.69
CA THR A 13 -0.01 7.40 -5.69
C THR A 13 -0.69 6.42 -4.72
N GLU A 14 -1.08 6.89 -3.54
CA GLU A 14 -1.82 6.02 -2.60
C GLU A 14 -3.15 5.52 -3.17
N ALA A 15 -3.78 6.30 -4.05
CA ALA A 15 -5.02 5.94 -4.73
C ALA A 15 -4.81 4.83 -5.76
N GLU A 16 -3.75 4.93 -6.57
CA GLU A 16 -3.37 3.86 -7.51
C GLU A 16 -3.01 2.57 -6.78
N TRP A 17 -2.28 2.70 -5.68
CA TRP A 17 -1.91 1.58 -4.83
C TRP A 17 -3.14 0.89 -4.25
N GLU A 18 -4.08 1.66 -3.69
CA GLU A 18 -5.30 1.11 -3.11
C GLU A 18 -6.19 0.48 -4.18
N LYS A 19 -6.31 1.11 -5.34
CA LYS A 19 -7.02 0.55 -6.49
C LYS A 19 -6.41 -0.79 -6.90
N ALA A 20 -5.08 -0.87 -7.04
CA ALA A 20 -4.41 -2.12 -7.38
C ALA A 20 -4.68 -3.23 -6.34
N ALA A 21 -4.79 -2.87 -5.06
CA ALA A 21 -5.06 -3.83 -3.98
C ALA A 21 -6.52 -4.27 -3.88
N ARG A 22 -7.50 -3.45 -4.27
CA ARG A 22 -8.91 -3.68 -3.92
C ARG A 22 -9.86 -3.78 -5.11
N HIS A 23 -9.51 -3.20 -6.25
CA HIS A 23 -10.38 -3.19 -7.41
C HIS A 23 -10.37 -4.56 -8.10
N ASP A 24 -11.56 -5.08 -8.35
CA ASP A 24 -11.81 -6.27 -9.13
C ASP A 24 -12.68 -5.88 -10.33
N PRO A 25 -12.20 -6.02 -11.58
CA PRO A 25 -13.02 -5.72 -12.76
C PRO A 25 -14.28 -6.61 -12.86
N ALA A 26 -14.28 -7.79 -12.22
CA ALA A 26 -15.40 -8.72 -12.26
C ALA A 26 -16.51 -8.38 -11.24
N THR A 27 -16.26 -7.50 -10.27
CA THR A 27 -17.24 -7.14 -9.23
C THR A 27 -17.35 -5.63 -9.02
N PRO A 28 -18.54 -5.10 -8.72
CA PRO A 28 -18.71 -3.66 -8.48
C PRO A 28 -18.17 -3.22 -7.11
N ALA A 29 -18.09 -4.13 -6.14
CA ALA A 29 -17.67 -3.81 -4.77
C ALA A 29 -16.15 -3.99 -4.58
N PRO A 30 -15.45 -3.04 -3.92
CA PRO A 30 -14.03 -3.17 -3.68
C PRO A 30 -13.75 -4.21 -2.59
N ARG A 31 -12.77 -5.08 -2.83
CA ARG A 31 -12.37 -6.13 -1.89
C ARG A 31 -11.81 -5.56 -0.59
N ARG A 32 -11.97 -6.30 0.50
CA ARG A 32 -11.34 -5.97 1.80
C ARG A 32 -9.83 -6.15 1.77
N HIS A 33 -9.37 -7.26 1.19
CA HIS A 33 -7.96 -7.61 0.95
C HIS A 33 -7.73 -7.94 -0.53
N PRO A 34 -6.48 -7.97 -1.02
CA PRO A 34 -6.16 -8.37 -2.40
C PRO A 34 -6.82 -9.70 -2.82
N TRP A 35 -6.76 -10.68 -1.94
CA TRP A 35 -7.31 -12.03 -2.14
C TRP A 35 -8.82 -12.16 -1.82
N GLY A 36 -9.50 -11.07 -1.44
CA GLY A 36 -10.94 -11.07 -1.14
C GLY A 36 -11.25 -10.80 0.34
N GLU A 37 -12.27 -11.48 0.87
CA GLU A 37 -12.84 -11.20 2.20
C GLU A 37 -12.21 -12.03 3.33
N ALA A 38 -11.52 -13.12 2.97
CA ALA A 38 -10.88 -14.02 3.94
C ALA A 38 -9.87 -13.27 4.81
N ALA A 39 -9.81 -13.62 6.09
CA ALA A 39 -8.85 -13.03 7.02
C ALA A 39 -7.40 -13.27 6.54
N PRO A 40 -6.47 -12.33 6.80
CA PRO A 40 -5.06 -12.54 6.49
C PRO A 40 -4.54 -13.78 7.19
N GLY A 41 -3.86 -14.64 6.43
CA GLY A 41 -3.32 -15.90 6.92
C GLY A 41 -1.95 -16.16 6.31
N PRO A 42 -1.22 -17.17 6.83
CA PRO A 42 0.14 -17.50 6.41
C PRO A 42 0.34 -17.78 4.91
N ALA A 43 -0.72 -18.18 4.20
CA ALA A 43 -0.70 -18.40 2.75
C ALA A 43 -0.84 -17.09 1.95
N HIS A 44 -1.48 -16.07 2.53
CA HIS A 44 -1.80 -14.82 1.85
C HIS A 44 -0.71 -13.76 2.00
N ALA A 45 -0.10 -13.63 3.18
CA ALA A 45 0.83 -12.54 3.47
C ALA A 45 1.80 -12.87 4.62
N ASN A 46 2.96 -12.20 4.61
CA ASN A 46 3.90 -12.19 5.72
C ASN A 46 3.56 -11.06 6.71
N LEU A 47 3.01 -11.44 7.87
CA LEU A 47 2.55 -10.51 8.93
C LEU A 47 2.89 -11.08 10.31
N GLY A 48 2.74 -10.26 11.34
CA GLY A 48 2.84 -10.71 12.73
C GLY A 48 4.23 -11.18 13.17
N GLN A 49 5.29 -10.61 12.58
CA GLN A 49 6.69 -10.85 12.94
C GLN A 49 7.16 -12.30 12.80
N ARG A 50 6.44 -13.14 12.04
CA ARG A 50 6.71 -14.59 11.93
C ARG A 50 8.14 -14.93 11.48
N HIS A 51 8.68 -14.15 10.55
CA HIS A 51 9.99 -14.39 9.95
C HIS A 51 11.03 -13.33 10.31
N LEU A 52 10.63 -12.24 10.97
CA LEU A 52 11.46 -11.06 11.29
C LEU A 52 12.20 -10.44 10.09
N GLN A 53 11.74 -10.73 8.88
CA GLN A 53 12.27 -10.22 7.62
C GLN A 53 11.20 -10.30 6.53
N PRO A 54 11.31 -9.51 5.44
CA PRO A 54 10.45 -9.68 4.28
C PRO A 54 10.78 -11.00 3.56
N ALA A 55 9.76 -11.61 2.97
CA ALA A 55 9.93 -12.76 2.10
C ALA A 55 10.41 -12.31 0.70
N PRO A 56 11.05 -13.21 -0.07
CA PRO A 56 11.34 -12.97 -1.48
C PRO A 56 10.10 -12.54 -2.27
N ALA A 57 10.31 -11.75 -3.32
CA ALA A 57 9.23 -11.40 -4.24
C ALA A 57 8.67 -12.66 -4.92
N GLY A 58 7.35 -12.82 -4.92
CA GLY A 58 6.62 -13.98 -5.44
C GLY A 58 6.25 -15.04 -4.40
N SER A 59 6.64 -14.91 -3.12
CA SER A 59 6.45 -15.96 -2.11
C SER A 59 4.99 -16.27 -1.73
N TYR A 60 4.06 -15.35 -1.95
CA TYR A 60 2.64 -15.51 -1.57
C TYR A 60 1.73 -15.38 -2.80
N PRO A 61 1.61 -16.43 -3.63
CA PRO A 61 0.76 -16.40 -4.82
C PRO A 61 -0.73 -16.25 -4.48
N ASP A 62 -1.18 -16.88 -3.39
CA ASP A 62 -2.58 -16.80 -2.92
C ASP A 62 -2.92 -15.42 -2.36
N GLY A 63 -1.91 -14.57 -2.12
CA GLY A 63 -2.05 -13.18 -1.71
C GLY A 63 -2.25 -12.18 -2.86
N ALA A 64 -2.40 -12.65 -4.10
CA ALA A 64 -2.49 -11.78 -5.27
C ALA A 64 -3.81 -10.97 -5.30
N ALA A 65 -3.70 -9.72 -5.74
CA ALA A 65 -4.84 -8.91 -6.16
C ALA A 65 -5.41 -9.38 -7.52
N PRO A 66 -6.63 -8.97 -7.90
CA PRO A 66 -7.21 -9.28 -9.22
C PRO A 66 -6.34 -8.82 -10.39
N CYS A 67 -5.59 -7.73 -10.22
CA CYS A 67 -4.64 -7.24 -11.23
C CYS A 67 -3.33 -8.06 -11.31
N GLY A 68 -3.20 -9.13 -10.51
CA GLY A 68 -2.01 -9.98 -10.43
C GLY A 68 -0.88 -9.45 -9.54
N ALA A 69 -1.02 -8.24 -8.99
CA ALA A 69 -0.05 -7.70 -8.05
C ALA A 69 -0.01 -8.53 -6.76
N ARG A 70 1.19 -8.97 -6.37
CA ARG A 70 1.44 -9.80 -5.18
C ARG A 70 2.10 -8.99 -4.09
N GLN A 71 2.02 -9.50 -2.86
CA GLN A 71 2.67 -8.92 -1.67
C GLN A 71 2.35 -7.43 -1.50
N LEU A 72 1.10 -7.05 -1.80
CA LEU A 72 0.59 -5.72 -1.47
C LEU A 72 0.32 -5.59 0.03
N LEU A 73 0.01 -6.69 0.72
CA LEU A 73 -0.11 -6.69 2.18
C LEU A 73 1.04 -7.47 2.81
N GLY A 74 1.67 -6.87 3.82
CA GLY A 74 2.81 -7.47 4.53
C GLY A 74 4.16 -7.23 3.86
N ASP A 75 5.18 -7.97 4.33
CA ASP A 75 6.59 -7.84 3.93
C ASP A 75 7.21 -6.47 4.22
N VAL A 76 6.95 -5.44 3.41
CA VAL A 76 7.47 -4.08 3.63
C VAL A 76 6.40 -3.03 3.41
N TRP A 77 6.45 -1.96 4.21
CA TRP A 77 5.69 -0.76 3.91
C TRP A 77 6.12 -0.20 2.56
N GLU A 78 5.19 0.07 1.66
CA GLU A 78 5.51 0.59 0.33
C GLU A 78 5.32 2.10 0.27
N TRP A 79 6.41 2.84 0.02
CA TRP A 79 6.36 4.29 -0.21
C TRP A 79 5.50 4.65 -1.43
N THR A 80 4.69 5.70 -1.30
CA THR A 80 3.89 6.28 -2.38
C THR A 80 4.35 7.71 -2.70
N ALA A 81 3.92 8.23 -3.85
CA ALA A 81 4.15 9.62 -4.23
C ALA A 81 3.24 10.62 -3.49
N SER A 82 2.20 10.15 -2.80
CA SER A 82 1.17 11.00 -2.18
C SER A 82 1.66 11.67 -0.89
N SER A 83 1.38 12.96 -0.75
CA SER A 83 1.41 13.66 0.54
C SER A 83 0.35 13.10 1.47
N PHE A 84 0.56 13.16 2.79
CA PHE A 84 -0.46 12.74 3.74
C PHE A 84 -1.45 13.87 3.98
N THR A 85 -2.69 13.68 3.53
CA THR A 85 -3.79 14.64 3.68
C THR A 85 -5.10 13.93 4.02
N GLY A 86 -6.08 14.68 4.53
CA GLY A 86 -7.44 14.18 4.73
C GLY A 86 -8.15 13.92 3.40
N TYR A 87 -8.86 12.80 3.30
CA TYR A 87 -9.77 12.55 2.18
C TYR A 87 -10.96 13.52 2.24
N PRO A 88 -11.67 13.76 1.13
CA PRO A 88 -12.91 14.54 1.14
C PRO A 88 -13.89 14.01 2.21
N GLY A 89 -14.39 14.91 3.06
CA GLY A 89 -15.28 14.54 4.17
C GLY A 89 -14.58 13.93 5.39
N PHE A 90 -13.25 13.99 5.47
CA PHE A 90 -12.52 13.55 6.66
C PHE A 90 -13.01 14.29 7.92
N ALA A 91 -13.30 13.52 8.96
CA ALA A 91 -13.51 13.99 10.31
C ALA A 91 -12.65 13.13 11.24
N ALA A 92 -11.89 13.76 12.14
CA ALA A 92 -11.03 13.04 13.06
C ALA A 92 -11.81 12.10 13.97
N TYR A 93 -11.29 10.89 14.13
CA TYR A 93 -11.76 9.90 15.09
C TYR A 93 -10.63 8.90 15.40
N PRO A 94 -10.46 8.44 16.66
CA PRO A 94 -11.11 8.94 17.87
C PRO A 94 -10.50 10.24 18.40
N TYR A 95 -9.30 10.64 17.94
CA TYR A 95 -8.60 11.86 18.34
C TYR A 95 -7.92 12.53 17.14
N ARG A 96 -7.85 13.86 17.16
CA ARG A 96 -7.36 14.70 16.02
C ARG A 96 -5.87 14.49 15.77
N GLU A 97 -5.13 14.31 16.84
CA GLU A 97 -3.68 14.15 16.90
C GLU A 97 -3.19 12.88 16.21
N TYR A 98 -4.07 11.93 15.91
CA TYR A 98 -3.68 10.74 15.15
C TYR A 98 -3.31 11.09 13.71
N SER A 99 -4.04 12.00 13.06
CA SER A 99 -3.92 12.25 11.63
C SER A 99 -3.74 13.73 11.28
N GLU A 100 -4.59 14.62 11.80
CA GLU A 100 -4.70 16.00 11.32
C GLU A 100 -3.41 16.79 11.45
N VAL A 101 -2.69 16.58 12.57
CA VAL A 101 -1.43 17.29 12.87
C VAL A 101 -0.29 16.93 11.93
N PHE A 102 -0.43 15.83 11.19
CA PHE A 102 0.55 15.36 10.21
C PHE A 102 0.16 15.69 8.77
N PHE A 103 -0.99 16.35 8.55
CA PHE A 103 -1.39 16.73 7.21
C PHE A 103 -0.45 17.76 6.59
N GLY A 104 -0.27 17.65 5.27
CA GLY A 104 0.53 18.56 4.46
C GLY A 104 1.68 17.86 3.73
N ASP A 105 2.56 18.66 3.12
CA ASP A 105 3.54 18.15 2.17
C ASP A 105 4.84 17.64 2.79
N ARG A 106 4.97 17.67 4.11
CA ARG A 106 6.16 17.19 4.82
C ARG A 106 6.26 15.67 4.85
N TYR A 107 5.11 14.99 4.92
CA TYR A 107 5.02 13.54 5.05
C TYR A 107 4.65 12.91 3.71
N ARG A 108 5.07 11.66 3.51
CA ARG A 108 4.62 10.83 2.39
C ARG A 108 3.93 9.58 2.92
N VAL A 109 2.90 9.14 2.21
CA VAL A 109 2.11 7.99 2.61
C VAL A 109 2.85 6.69 2.29
N LEU A 110 2.79 5.74 3.22
CA LEU A 110 3.16 4.35 3.02
C LEU A 110 1.94 3.43 3.15
N ARG A 111 1.96 2.33 2.41
CA ARG A 111 0.83 1.40 2.29
C ARG A 111 1.27 -0.05 2.52
N GLY A 112 0.29 -0.93 2.77
CA GLY A 112 0.48 -2.39 2.77
C GLY A 112 0.81 -3.05 4.10
N GLY A 113 1.43 -2.33 5.03
CA GLY A 113 2.01 -2.99 6.21
C GLY A 113 3.36 -3.62 5.90
N SER A 114 4.03 -4.14 6.91
CA SER A 114 5.29 -4.88 6.79
C SER A 114 5.17 -6.24 7.44
N PHE A 115 6.22 -7.07 7.39
CA PHE A 115 6.28 -8.33 8.13
C PHE A 115 6.04 -8.14 9.63
N ALA A 116 6.31 -6.94 10.17
CA ALA A 116 6.11 -6.61 11.58
C ALA A 116 4.69 -6.13 11.91
N THR A 117 3.84 -5.89 10.92
CA THR A 117 2.48 -5.38 11.12
C THR A 117 1.58 -6.48 11.68
N ASP A 118 0.81 -6.15 12.71
CA ASP A 118 -0.19 -7.05 13.28
C ASP A 118 -1.32 -7.31 12.27
N PRO A 119 -1.76 -8.57 12.07
CA PRO A 119 -2.86 -8.90 11.16
C PRO A 119 -4.16 -8.12 11.40
N VAL A 120 -4.46 -7.70 12.64
CA VAL A 120 -5.65 -6.90 12.97
C VAL A 120 -5.60 -5.51 12.34
N ALA A 121 -4.40 -4.93 12.24
CA ALA A 121 -4.18 -3.62 11.62
C ALA A 121 -4.01 -3.71 10.09
N CYS A 122 -3.74 -4.91 9.56
CA CYS A 122 -3.47 -5.12 8.14
C CYS A 122 -4.74 -4.98 7.30
N ARG A 123 -4.88 -3.83 6.64
CA ARG A 123 -5.98 -3.54 5.70
C ARG A 123 -5.43 -2.81 4.49
N ALA A 124 -5.99 -3.11 3.32
CA ALA A 124 -5.64 -2.41 2.08
C ALA A 124 -5.96 -0.91 2.12
N THR A 125 -6.79 -0.45 3.06
CA THR A 125 -7.13 0.97 3.29
C THR A 125 -6.27 1.64 4.36
N PHE A 126 -5.45 0.92 5.12
CA PHE A 126 -4.65 1.50 6.21
C PHE A 126 -3.52 2.39 5.69
N ARG A 127 -3.48 3.64 6.16
CA ARG A 127 -2.49 4.66 5.74
C ARG A 127 -1.46 4.82 6.84
N ASN A 128 -0.20 4.53 6.54
CA ASN A 128 0.93 4.97 7.35
C ASN A 128 1.57 6.20 6.70
N TRP A 129 2.36 6.97 7.43
CA TRP A 129 3.06 8.13 6.91
C TRP A 129 4.36 8.36 7.68
N ASP A 130 5.39 8.85 6.99
CA ASP A 130 6.62 9.31 7.66
C ASP A 130 7.31 10.38 6.80
N LEU A 131 8.32 11.04 7.38
CA LEU A 131 9.19 11.97 6.68
C LEU A 131 10.02 11.21 5.63
N PRO A 132 10.17 11.71 4.39
CA PRO A 132 10.88 11.00 3.31
C PRO A 132 12.36 10.68 3.59
N VAL A 133 12.97 11.27 4.62
CA VAL A 133 14.35 11.01 5.04
C VAL A 133 14.46 9.77 5.95
N ARG A 134 13.34 9.29 6.51
CA ARG A 134 13.31 8.15 7.43
C ARG A 134 13.48 6.85 6.67
N ARG A 135 14.33 5.99 7.24
CA ARG A 135 14.71 4.69 6.66
C ARG A 135 14.91 3.59 7.71
N GLN A 136 14.65 3.90 8.98
CA GLN A 136 14.66 2.96 10.08
C GLN A 136 13.38 2.12 10.15
N ILE A 137 12.29 2.60 9.55
CA ILE A 137 11.05 1.85 9.38
C ILE A 137 11.24 0.72 8.35
N PHE A 138 10.50 -0.38 8.49
CA PHE A 138 10.51 -1.50 7.55
C PHE A 138 9.82 -1.14 6.23
N ALA A 139 10.43 -0.22 5.48
CA ALA A 139 9.88 0.34 4.25
C ALA A 139 10.73 -0.01 3.03
N GLY A 140 10.03 -0.38 1.97
CA GLY A 140 10.53 -0.51 0.61
C GLY A 140 9.67 0.32 -0.33
N PHE A 141 9.58 -0.10 -1.59
CA PHE A 141 8.74 0.56 -2.58
C PHE A 141 8.37 -0.41 -3.69
N ARG A 142 7.32 -0.04 -4.42
CA ARG A 142 7.04 -0.57 -5.74
C ARG A 142 6.99 0.55 -6.76
N THR A 143 7.08 0.16 -8.02
CA THR A 143 6.95 1.09 -9.14
C THR A 143 5.66 0.84 -9.90
N CYS A 144 5.08 1.90 -10.43
CA CYS A 144 4.07 1.85 -11.48
C CYS A 144 4.60 2.58 -12.74
N ARG A 145 3.80 2.53 -13.78
CA ARG A 145 3.98 3.29 -15.02
C ARG A 145 2.61 3.77 -15.47
N ASP A 146 2.59 4.85 -16.23
CA ASP A 146 1.37 5.29 -16.89
C ASP A 146 0.97 4.26 -17.95
N ALA A 147 -0.34 4.11 -18.17
CA ALA A 147 -0.82 3.31 -19.29
C ALA A 147 -0.38 3.99 -20.60
N PRO A 148 -0.07 3.23 -21.66
CA PRO A 148 0.06 3.81 -22.98
C PRO A 148 -1.22 4.61 -23.29
N GLU A 149 -1.09 5.78 -23.90
CA GLU A 149 -2.26 6.47 -24.45
C GLU A 149 -2.90 5.53 -25.48
N ASP A 150 -4.21 5.29 -25.36
CA ASP A 150 -4.95 4.52 -26.36
C ASP A 150 -4.81 5.25 -27.69
N ALA A 151 -4.13 4.64 -28.65
CA ALA A 151 -4.07 5.12 -30.01
C ALA A 151 -5.44 4.92 -30.69
N GLY A 152 -6.39 5.80 -30.37
CA GLY A 152 -7.66 5.97 -31.09
C GLY A 152 -8.78 5.02 -30.68
N ALA A 153 -9.87 5.62 -30.21
CA ALA A 153 -11.23 5.21 -30.54
C ALA A 153 -11.83 6.28 -31.48
#